data_AF-A0A4P9W1D2-F1
#
_entry.id   AF-A0A4P9W1D2-F1
#
_cell.length_a   1.000
_cell.length_b   1.000
_cell.length_c   1.000
_cell.angle_alpha   90.00
_cell.angle_beta   90.00
_cell.angle_gamma   90.00
#
_symmetry.space_group_name_H-M   'P 1'
#
loop_
_entity.id
_entity.type
_entity.pdbx_description
1 polymer ?
#
loop_
_entity_poly.entity_id
_entity_poly.type
_entity_poly.pdbx_seq_one_letter_code
_entity_poly.pdbx_strand_id
1 'polypeptide(L)' 'YPDDAFEVVAKGKSGDLRVKCSDCPGKLYQPGPGESLNNFEVHLKNRGHRANVNARIA' A
#
# COMPACT_ATOMS: atom_id res chain seq x y z
N TYR A 1 -0.13 -6.16 -11.23
CA TYR A 1 0.57 -4.99 -10.70
C TYR A 1 1.99 -5.40 -10.37
N PRO A 2 2.79 -5.77 -11.39
CA PRO A 2 4.14 -6.32 -11.19
C PRO A 2 5.14 -5.24 -10.76
N ASP A 3 4.80 -3.97 -10.99
CA ASP A 3 5.64 -2.80 -10.81
C ASP A 3 5.42 -2.11 -9.46
N ASP A 4 4.36 -2.47 -8.77
CA ASP A 4 3.84 -1.82 -7.58
C ASP A 4 4.60 -2.35 -6.34
N ALA A 5 5.36 -1.46 -5.69
CA ALA A 5 6.16 -1.84 -4.52
C ALA A 5 5.40 -1.46 -3.24
N PHE A 6 5.12 -2.46 -2.40
CA PHE A 6 4.52 -2.25 -1.09
C PHE A 6 5.18 -3.14 -0.05
N GLU A 7 5.23 -2.62 1.17
CA GLU A 7 5.90 -3.26 2.29
C GLU A 7 4.88 -3.50 3.42
N VAL A 8 4.81 -4.74 3.89
CA VAL A 8 3.98 -5.10 5.02
C VAL A 8 4.84 -5.09 6.27
N VAL A 9 4.54 -4.16 7.16
CA VAL A 9 5.28 -3.93 8.40
C VAL A 9 4.39 -4.33 9.58
N ALA A 10 4.82 -5.30 10.37
CA ALA A 10 4.17 -5.63 11.64
C ALA A 10 4.70 -4.68 12.72
N LYS A 11 3.82 -3.95 13.42
CA LYS A 11 4.23 -3.07 14.51
C LYS A 11 3.84 -3.65 15.88
N GLY A 12 4.85 -3.96 16.69
CA GLY A 12 4.71 -4.28 18.11
C GLY A 12 4.32 -5.74 18.43
N LYS A 13 4.09 -6.01 19.72
CA LYS A 13 3.72 -7.33 20.25
C LYS A 13 2.26 -7.73 19.98
N SER A 14 1.45 -6.80 19.48
CA SER A 14 0.01 -6.96 19.23
C SER A 14 -0.32 -7.56 17.86
N GLY A 15 0.67 -7.70 16.97
CA GLY A 15 0.46 -8.28 15.63
C GLY A 15 -0.21 -7.34 14.63
N ASP A 16 -0.26 -6.03 14.90
CA ASP A 16 -0.83 -5.04 13.98
C ASP A 16 -0.01 -4.95 12.70
N LEU A 17 -0.54 -5.52 11.63
CA LEU A 17 0.02 -5.44 10.29
C LEU A 17 -0.34 -4.09 9.67
N ARG A 18 0.63 -3.48 8.99
CA ARG A 18 0.49 -2.21 8.25
C ARG A 18 1.07 -2.35 6.87
N VAL A 19 0.32 -1.98 5.84
CA VAL A 19 0.79 -1.95 4.46
C VAL A 19 1.20 -0.52 4.12
N LYS A 20 2.45 -0.35 3.72
CA LYS A 20 3.00 0.91 3.23
C LYS A 20 3.25 0.79 1.74
N CYS A 21 2.73 1.73 0.96
CA CYS A 21 3.10 1.85 -0.44
C CYS A 21 4.46 2.57 -0.55
N SER A 22 5.40 1.98 -1.29
CA SER A 22 6.73 2.59 -1.51
C SER A 22 6.67 3.69 -2.55
N ASP A 23 5.76 3.59 -3.51
CA ASP A 23 5.54 4.59 -4.55
C ASP A 23 4.72 5.79 -4.06
N CYS A 24 3.88 5.61 -3.03
CA CYS A 24 3.01 6.67 -2.50
C CYS A 24 3.39 7.01 -1.04
N PRO A 25 4.31 7.95 -0.82
CA PRO A 25 4.69 8.38 0.51
C PRO A 25 3.50 9.06 1.20
N GLY A 26 3.05 8.49 2.32
CA GLY A 26 1.98 9.05 3.16
C GLY A 26 0.74 8.18 3.30
N LYS A 27 0.59 7.10 2.52
CA LYS A 27 -0.53 6.15 2.68
C LYS A 27 -0.07 4.89 3.42
N LEU A 28 -0.40 4.81 4.70
CA LEU A 28 -0.34 3.58 5.49
C LEU A 28 -1.75 3.01 5.64
N TYR A 29 -1.91 1.75 5.27
CA TYR A 29 -3.16 1.00 5.46
C TYR A 29 -2.98 0.00 6.60
N GLN A 30 -3.97 -0.13 7.48
CA GLN A 30 -4.00 -1.17 8.52
C GLN A 30 -4.90 -2.32 8.05
N PRO A 31 -4.34 -3.46 7.60
CA PRO A 31 -5.09 -4.69 7.46
C PRO A 31 -5.51 -5.21 8.85
N GLY A 32 -6.64 -4.69 9.34
CA GLY A 32 -7.31 -5.17 10.54
C GLY A 32 -8.52 -6.05 10.20
N PRO A 33 -9.14 -6.73 11.19
CA PRO A 33 -10.29 -7.60 10.99
C PRO A 33 -11.56 -6.91 10.46
N GLY A 34 -11.53 -5.59 10.24
CA GLY A 34 -12.60 -4.81 9.60
C GLY A 34 -12.14 -3.78 8.55
N GLU A 35 -10.83 -3.51 8.41
CA GLU A 35 -10.29 -2.58 7.41
C GLU A 35 -9.45 -3.38 6.41
N SER A 36 -10.15 -3.90 5.41
CA SER A 36 -9.62 -4.91 4.50
C SER A 36 -8.60 -4.33 3.51
N LEU A 37 -7.70 -5.20 3.05
CA LEU A 37 -6.85 -5.02 1.86
C LEU A 37 -7.61 -4.43 0.65
N ASN A 38 -8.94 -4.57 0.59
CA ASN A 38 -9.80 -3.96 -0.43
C ASN A 38 -9.59 -2.44 -0.59
N ASN A 39 -9.39 -1.68 0.50
CA ASN A 39 -9.08 -0.25 0.41
C ASN A 39 -7.71 0.00 -0.24
N PHE A 40 -6.75 -0.89 0.02
CA PHE A 40 -5.44 -0.86 -0.61
C PHE A 40 -5.52 -1.22 -2.10
N GLU A 41 -6.37 -2.18 -2.47
CA GLU A 41 -6.62 -2.53 -3.88
C GLU A 41 -7.22 -1.37 -4.68
N VAL A 42 -8.13 -0.59 -4.09
CA VAL A 42 -8.64 0.64 -4.71
C VAL A 42 -7.52 1.66 -4.92
N HIS A 43 -6.59 1.77 -3.95
CA HIS A 43 -5.41 2.62 -4.09
C HIS A 43 -4.50 2.19 -5.25
N LEU A 44 -4.26 0.89 -5.43
CA LEU A 44 -3.48 0.34 -6.55
C LEU A 44 -4.17 0.58 -7.91
N LYS A 45 -5.51 0.53 -7.93
CA LYS A 45 -6.29 0.86 -9.13
C LYS A 45 -6.33 2.36 -9.44
N ASN A 46 -5.97 3.21 -8.49
CA ASN A 46 -6.06 4.65 -8.66
C ASN A 46 -5.02 5.16 -9.67
N ARG A 47 -5.43 6.11 -10.53
CA ARG A 47 -4.57 6.68 -11.58
C ARG A 47 -3.36 7.41 -11.02
N GLY A 48 -3.50 8.06 -9.86
CA GLY A 48 -2.39 8.74 -9.19
C GLY A 48 -1.28 7.80 -8.73
N HIS A 49 -1.64 6.60 -8.25
CA HIS A 49 -0.66 5.57 -7.90
C HIS A 49 0.09 5.09 -9.14
N ARG A 50 -0.65 4.75 -10.22
CA ARG A 50 -0.03 4.37 -11.50
C ARG A 50 0.88 5.45 -12.08
N ALA A 51 0.54 6.73 -11.91
CA ALA A 51 1.39 7.84 -12.37
C ALA A 51 2.72 7.87 -11.59
N ASN A 52 2.69 7.67 -10.26
CA ASN A 52 3.91 7.58 -9.47
C ASN A 52 4.75 6.34 -9.81
N VAL A 53 4.12 5.18 -9.97
CA VAL A 53 4.82 3.94 -10.38
C VAL A 53 5.46 4.12 -11.77
N ASN A 54 4.72 4.72 -12.71
CA ASN A 54 5.24 4.99 -14.04
C ASN A 54 6.39 6.01 -14.01
N ALA A 55 6.30 7.06 -13.20
CA ALA A 55 7.39 8.02 -13.00
C ALA A 55 8.63 7.42 -12.30
N ARG A 56 8.47 6.34 -11.51
CA ARG A 56 9.59 5.60 -10.93
C ARG A 56 10.32 4.73 -11.96
N ILE A 57 9.57 4.17 -12.91
CA ILE A 57 10.06 3.16 -13.86
C ILE A 57 10.49 3.78 -15.20
N ALA A 58 9.91 4.92 -15.58
CA ALA A 58 10.30 5.72 -16.74
C ALA A 58 11.65 6.41 -16.52
#